data_AF-A0A3B8LR59-F1
#
_entry.id   AF-A0A3B8LR59-F1
#
_cell.length_a   1.000
_cell.length_b   1.000
_cell.length_c   1.000
_cell.angle_alpha   90.00
_cell.angle_beta   90.00
_cell.angle_gamma   90.00
#
_symmetry.space_group_name_H-M   'P 1'
#
loop_
_entity.id
_entity.type
_entity.pdbx_description
1 polymer ?
#
loop_
_entity_poly.entity_id
_entity_poly.type
_entity_poly.pdbx_seq_one_letter_code
_entity_poly.pdbx_strand_id
1 'polypeptide(L)'
;MFSSHTCKHTISLLLSSIVAISLYGCPKPTTTKTDEPTTEQTTAQEPPSEPYISVGDGGFATYSEIPSDAAMPKAPAISSLTPAPKSYRDFNSKHFIGSYECTPCHNGIKDNDGNDISIETDWSSTMMANAARDPFWKAKVEQETQLHPQHKDLIADKCTVCHMPLANVESHKANKSPKLFGDGFLNAKHDLFPLAMSGVSCTLCHQIKDDPSLGTLKGFSGGYLIETFDEESRRKLYGPYMNVDTVPMLNAIGFTPTGSKHVTEAKLCSSCHNVLTAYVDEKGAVVPKKKEDYFPEQVTFDEWSASRYATSTSPQSCQWCHMARISQVKISDGPPWIQTRETFGRHVFVGGNTFMLQIMKDNKDLLGIQSNQFDLTITKTKEMLKRAQGGVLFIDEAYYLYKP
;
A
#
# COMPACT_ATOMS: atom_id res chain seq x y z
N MET A 1 75.81 21.14 4.20
CA MET A 1 76.51 20.27 5.19
C MET A 1 75.96 18.84 5.07
N PHE A 2 76.64 17.86 5.65
CA PHE A 2 76.34 16.42 5.60
C PHE A 2 75.02 16.07 6.35
N SER A 3 74.39 14.88 6.24
CA SER A 3 74.82 13.61 5.61
C SER A 3 73.67 12.69 5.11
N SER A 4 74.06 11.72 4.28
CA SER A 4 73.58 10.35 3.93
C SER A 4 72.41 9.66 4.72
N HIS A 5 71.76 8.56 4.28
CA HIS A 5 71.97 7.49 3.26
C HIS A 5 70.64 7.20 2.50
N THR A 6 70.48 6.63 1.28
CA THR A 6 70.98 5.40 0.59
C THR A 6 70.64 4.07 1.31
N CYS A 7 70.31 2.91 0.70
CA CYS A 7 70.08 2.44 -0.69
C CYS A 7 69.15 1.18 -0.62
N LYS A 8 68.65 0.44 -1.64
CA LYS A 8 68.92 0.22 -3.09
C LYS A 8 67.61 -0.11 -3.87
N HIS A 9 67.70 -0.33 -5.19
CA HIS A 9 66.75 -1.14 -6.00
C HIS A 9 67.17 -2.63 -6.09
N THR A 10 66.25 -3.52 -6.53
CA THR A 10 66.35 -4.47 -7.68
C THR A 10 65.05 -5.32 -7.77
N ILE A 11 64.32 -5.46 -8.91
CA ILE A 11 64.58 -6.29 -10.13
C ILE A 11 64.43 -7.80 -9.84
N SER A 12 63.63 -8.64 -10.55
CA SER A 12 62.82 -8.43 -11.79
C SER A 12 62.04 -9.68 -12.30
N LEU A 13 61.30 -9.54 -13.44
CA LEU A 13 60.96 -10.54 -14.50
C LEU A 13 60.04 -11.74 -14.07
N LEU A 14 59.19 -12.45 -14.87
CA LEU A 14 58.53 -12.36 -16.21
C LEU A 14 57.19 -13.17 -16.14
N LEU A 15 56.12 -12.93 -16.92
CA LEU A 15 55.81 -13.39 -18.30
C LEU A 15 55.99 -14.92 -18.55
N SER A 16 55.16 -15.61 -19.35
CA SER A 16 54.01 -15.18 -20.19
C SER A 16 53.04 -16.33 -20.56
N SER A 17 51.81 -15.95 -20.93
CA SER A 17 50.95 -16.45 -22.03
C SER A 17 51.27 -17.77 -22.77
N ILE A 18 50.22 -18.53 -23.13
CA ILE A 18 49.79 -18.75 -24.55
C ILE A 18 48.42 -19.47 -24.65
N VAL A 19 47.76 -19.32 -25.81
CA VAL A 19 46.42 -19.80 -26.18
C VAL A 19 46.46 -21.20 -26.84
N ALA A 20 45.40 -22.00 -26.68
CA ALA A 20 45.07 -23.08 -27.62
C ALA A 20 43.53 -23.19 -27.81
N ILE A 21 43.10 -23.48 -29.04
CA ILE A 21 41.69 -23.70 -29.43
C ILE A 21 41.58 -25.10 -30.03
N SER A 22 40.54 -25.86 -29.68
CA SER A 22 39.94 -26.89 -30.57
C SER A 22 38.56 -27.33 -30.10
N LEU A 23 37.71 -27.65 -31.08
CA LEU A 23 36.40 -28.29 -30.92
C LEU A 23 36.56 -29.81 -30.80
N TYR A 24 35.68 -30.49 -30.05
CA TYR A 24 35.09 -31.78 -30.44
C TYR A 24 33.82 -32.06 -29.59
N GLY A 25 32.93 -32.92 -30.10
CA GLY A 25 31.58 -33.12 -29.56
C GLY A 25 31.39 -34.28 -28.58
N CYS A 26 30.13 -34.48 -28.16
CA CYS A 26 29.63 -35.47 -27.20
C CYS A 26 30.25 -36.89 -27.28
N PRO A 27 30.21 -37.59 -26.14
CA PRO A 27 29.24 -38.68 -26.03
C PRO A 27 28.26 -38.52 -24.85
N LYS A 28 27.16 -39.30 -24.88
CA LYS A 28 26.22 -39.45 -23.76
C LYS A 28 26.84 -40.31 -22.64
N PRO A 29 26.48 -40.09 -21.36
CA PRO A 29 26.63 -41.11 -20.34
C PRO A 29 25.54 -42.19 -20.52
N THR A 30 25.95 -43.45 -20.63
CA THR A 30 25.07 -44.62 -20.49
C THR A 30 25.16 -45.14 -19.06
N THR A 31 24.08 -45.73 -18.57
CA THR A 31 23.91 -46.20 -17.18
C THR A 31 24.95 -47.23 -16.73
N THR A 32 25.51 -47.02 -15.54
CA THR A 32 25.96 -48.08 -14.63
C THR A 32 25.21 -47.95 -13.30
N LYS A 33 24.87 -49.08 -12.68
CA LYS A 33 24.25 -49.15 -11.36
C LYS A 33 25.33 -49.15 -10.27
N THR A 34 25.06 -48.48 -9.16
CA THR A 34 25.46 -48.96 -7.82
C THR A 34 24.38 -48.53 -6.82
N ASP A 35 23.87 -49.53 -6.11
CA ASP A 35 23.37 -49.54 -4.73
C ASP A 35 22.22 -48.59 -4.33
N GLU A 36 21.10 -49.20 -3.92
CA GLU A 36 19.96 -48.53 -3.30
C GLU A 36 20.30 -48.09 -1.87
N PRO A 37 19.99 -46.85 -1.46
CA PRO A 37 19.89 -46.54 -0.04
C PRO A 37 18.65 -47.25 0.51
N THR A 38 18.84 -48.15 1.48
CA THR A 38 17.76 -48.87 2.15
C THR A 38 16.72 -47.91 2.72
N THR A 39 15.45 -48.10 2.37
CA THR A 39 14.33 -47.39 3.00
C THR A 39 14.14 -47.85 4.44
N GLU A 40 14.80 -47.20 5.38
CA GLU A 40 14.29 -47.14 6.75
C GLU A 40 12.92 -46.46 6.71
N GLN A 41 11.86 -47.23 6.98
CA GLN A 41 10.56 -46.65 7.33
C GLN A 41 10.68 -46.04 8.72
N THR A 42 11.18 -44.81 8.80
CA THR A 42 10.91 -43.92 9.93
C THR A 42 9.42 -43.62 9.93
N THR A 43 8.65 -44.46 10.62
CA THR A 43 7.26 -44.17 10.96
C THR A 43 7.26 -42.87 11.75
N ALA A 44 6.89 -41.77 11.08
CA ALA A 44 6.67 -40.48 11.72
C ALA A 44 5.53 -40.67 12.73
N GLN A 45 5.91 -40.87 13.99
CA GLN A 45 4.95 -41.08 15.06
C GLN A 45 4.16 -39.79 15.22
N GLU A 46 2.86 -39.88 14.96
CA GLU A 46 1.92 -38.77 15.08
C GLU A 46 2.09 -38.14 16.46
N PRO A 47 2.21 -36.79 16.58
CA PRO A 47 2.36 -36.16 17.87
C PRO A 47 1.17 -36.58 18.75
N PRO A 48 1.39 -36.89 20.04
CA PRO A 48 0.34 -37.43 20.89
C PRO A 48 -0.83 -36.45 20.85
N SER A 49 -2.01 -36.97 20.51
CA SER A 49 -3.23 -36.18 20.51
C SER A 49 -3.50 -35.74 21.95
N GLU A 50 -3.10 -34.51 22.29
CA GLU A 50 -3.74 -33.78 23.36
C GLU A 50 -5.24 -33.87 23.12
N PRO A 51 -6.04 -34.19 24.16
CA PRO A 51 -7.47 -34.35 23.95
C PRO A 51 -8.00 -33.04 23.39
N TYR A 52 -8.53 -33.10 22.16
CA TYR A 52 -9.40 -32.05 21.66
C TYR A 52 -10.40 -31.77 22.78
N ILE A 53 -10.35 -30.56 23.35
CA ILE A 53 -11.45 -30.08 24.14
C ILE A 53 -12.61 -30.04 23.15
N SER A 54 -13.49 -31.02 23.27
CA SER A 54 -14.82 -30.90 22.72
C SER A 54 -15.44 -29.70 23.44
N VAL A 55 -15.41 -28.56 22.75
CA VAL A 55 -16.62 -27.75 22.64
C VAL A 55 -17.71 -28.73 22.22
N GLY A 56 -18.36 -29.33 23.22
CA GLY A 56 -19.40 -30.31 23.01
C GLY A 56 -20.65 -29.65 22.46
N ASP A 57 -21.76 -30.37 22.46
CA ASP A 57 -23.06 -29.84 22.03
C ASP A 57 -23.68 -28.83 23.03
N GLY A 58 -22.84 -28.12 23.79
CA GLY A 58 -23.16 -26.81 24.35
C GLY A 58 -23.36 -25.85 23.19
N GLY A 59 -24.60 -25.85 22.69
CA GLY A 59 -24.87 -25.57 21.29
C GLY A 59 -24.37 -24.23 20.80
N PHE A 60 -24.15 -24.18 19.46
CA PHE A 60 -24.32 -22.94 18.72
C PHE A 60 -25.53 -22.20 19.29
N ALA A 61 -25.34 -20.96 19.73
CA ALA A 61 -26.45 -20.10 20.05
C ALA A 61 -27.30 -20.03 18.78
N THR A 62 -28.45 -20.73 18.79
CA THR A 62 -29.50 -20.52 17.80
C THR A 62 -29.76 -19.03 17.83
N TYR A 63 -29.44 -18.32 16.75
CA TYR A 63 -29.56 -16.86 16.69
C TYR A 63 -31.00 -16.52 17.07
N SER A 64 -31.18 -16.10 18.32
CA SER A 64 -32.47 -15.72 18.88
C SER A 64 -32.93 -14.55 18.03
N GLU A 65 -34.02 -14.77 17.29
CA GLU A 65 -34.35 -14.04 16.07
C GLU A 65 -34.05 -12.55 16.23
N ILE A 66 -33.07 -12.05 15.47
CA ILE A 66 -32.77 -10.61 15.43
C ILE A 66 -34.08 -9.93 15.03
N PRO A 67 -34.70 -9.10 15.89
CA PRO A 67 -36.10 -8.74 15.73
C PRO A 67 -36.38 -8.15 14.35
N SER A 68 -37.15 -8.88 13.53
CA SER A 68 -37.37 -8.61 12.10
C SER A 68 -37.98 -7.23 11.82
N ASP A 69 -38.62 -6.67 12.84
CA ASP A 69 -39.55 -5.56 12.74
C ASP A 69 -38.89 -4.20 13.08
N ALA A 70 -37.59 -4.20 13.39
CA ALA A 70 -36.74 -3.01 13.27
C ALA A 70 -36.48 -2.70 11.78
N ALA A 71 -37.56 -2.44 11.03
CA ALA A 71 -37.53 -2.20 9.60
C ALA A 71 -36.61 -1.02 9.29
N MET A 72 -35.41 -1.32 8.76
CA MET A 72 -34.42 -0.29 8.44
C MET A 72 -35.07 0.79 7.56
N PRO A 73 -34.90 2.09 7.90
CA PRO A 73 -35.59 3.17 7.23
C PRO A 73 -35.34 3.07 5.73
N LYS A 74 -36.42 2.93 4.95
CA LYS A 74 -36.35 2.59 3.53
C LYS A 74 -35.42 3.55 2.81
N ALA A 75 -34.26 3.04 2.40
CA ALA A 75 -33.19 3.86 1.86
C ALA A 75 -33.71 4.74 0.71
N PRO A 76 -33.34 6.04 0.67
CA PRO A 76 -33.75 6.93 -0.40
C PRO A 76 -33.26 6.37 -1.75
N ALA A 77 -34.06 6.58 -2.80
CA ALA A 77 -33.65 6.17 -4.14
C ALA A 77 -32.36 6.90 -4.52
N ILE A 78 -31.43 6.21 -5.20
CA ILE A 78 -30.13 6.79 -5.61
C ILE A 78 -30.34 8.08 -6.42
N SER A 79 -31.39 8.14 -7.24
CA SER A 79 -31.83 9.30 -8.02
C SER A 79 -32.33 10.51 -7.20
N SER A 80 -32.44 10.37 -5.87
CA SER A 80 -32.83 11.44 -4.94
C SER A 80 -31.67 11.91 -4.04
N LEU A 81 -30.48 11.32 -4.20
CA LEU A 81 -29.28 11.72 -3.48
C LEU A 81 -28.58 12.89 -4.20
N THR A 82 -28.19 13.91 -3.43
CA THR A 82 -27.39 15.03 -3.94
C THR A 82 -25.98 14.55 -4.33
N PRO A 83 -25.49 14.84 -5.56
CA PRO A 83 -24.11 14.52 -5.94
C PRO A 83 -23.07 15.12 -4.99
N ALA A 84 -22.13 14.29 -4.56
CA ALA A 84 -21.01 14.74 -3.74
C ALA A 84 -20.11 15.71 -4.55
N PRO A 85 -19.56 16.75 -3.90
CA PRO A 85 -18.71 17.73 -4.55
C PRO A 85 -17.50 17.07 -5.21
N LYS A 86 -17.26 17.42 -6.49
CA LYS A 86 -16.03 17.03 -7.20
C LYS A 86 -14.87 17.89 -6.71
N SER A 87 -13.74 17.24 -6.43
CA SER A 87 -12.49 17.92 -6.06
C SER A 87 -11.64 18.25 -7.28
N TYR A 88 -10.92 19.36 -7.22
CA TYR A 88 -9.79 19.62 -8.10
C TYR A 88 -8.56 18.77 -7.65
N ARG A 89 -7.56 18.60 -8.52
CA ARG A 89 -6.40 17.69 -8.33
C ARG A 89 -5.04 18.39 -8.51
N ASP A 90 -5.09 19.69 -8.72
CA ASP A 90 -4.07 20.67 -9.08
C ASP A 90 -3.84 21.67 -7.92
N PHE A 91 -3.89 21.17 -6.68
CA PHE A 91 -3.59 21.96 -5.49
C PHE A 91 -2.10 21.89 -5.14
N ASN A 92 -1.62 22.95 -4.48
CA ASN A 92 -0.33 23.00 -3.80
C ASN A 92 -0.57 23.47 -2.37
N SER A 93 -0.13 22.67 -1.39
CA SER A 93 -0.14 22.98 0.04
C SER A 93 1.29 22.99 0.58
N LYS A 94 1.48 23.35 1.84
CA LYS A 94 2.81 23.46 2.45
C LYS A 94 3.63 22.16 2.32
N HIS A 95 2.97 21.02 2.47
CA HIS A 95 3.61 19.71 2.45
C HIS A 95 3.23 18.82 1.24
N PHE A 96 2.13 19.09 0.53
CA PHE A 96 1.64 18.20 -0.54
C PHE A 96 1.26 18.96 -1.81
N ILE A 97 1.45 18.33 -2.96
CA ILE A 97 0.80 18.70 -4.21
C ILE A 97 -0.18 17.60 -4.63
N GLY A 98 -1.19 17.96 -5.40
CA GLY A 98 -2.18 17.04 -5.93
C GLY A 98 -1.66 16.17 -7.08
N SER A 99 -2.41 15.11 -7.42
CA SER A 99 -1.96 14.14 -8.42
C SER A 99 -1.87 14.69 -9.85
N TYR A 100 -2.58 15.79 -10.16
CA TYR A 100 -2.54 16.42 -11.48
C TYR A 100 -1.12 16.90 -11.82
N GLU A 101 -0.39 17.45 -10.86
CA GLU A 101 0.99 17.93 -11.02
C GLU A 101 1.97 16.80 -11.41
N CYS A 102 1.63 15.54 -11.10
CA CYS A 102 2.41 14.37 -11.52
C CYS A 102 2.15 13.97 -12.98
N THR A 103 0.99 14.33 -13.56
CA THR A 103 0.53 13.81 -14.86
C THR A 103 1.36 14.24 -16.08
N PRO A 104 1.95 15.46 -16.18
CA PRO A 104 2.73 15.85 -17.36
C PRO A 104 4.00 15.02 -17.59
N CYS A 105 4.45 14.30 -16.57
CA CYS A 105 5.62 13.43 -16.60
C CYS A 105 5.25 11.95 -16.50
N HIS A 106 4.32 11.58 -15.61
CA HIS A 106 4.04 10.19 -15.26
C HIS A 106 2.83 9.57 -15.97
N ASN A 107 2.11 10.32 -16.80
CA ASN A 107 1.18 9.77 -17.78
C ASN A 107 1.81 9.83 -19.19
N GLY A 108 1.23 9.11 -20.16
CA GLY A 108 1.76 8.93 -21.51
C GLY A 108 2.76 7.77 -21.65
N ILE A 109 3.39 7.35 -20.55
CA ILE A 109 4.38 6.26 -20.52
C ILE A 109 3.82 4.90 -20.98
N LYS A 110 4.69 4.12 -21.63
CA LYS A 110 4.36 2.85 -22.29
C LYS A 110 5.32 1.72 -21.93
N ASP A 111 4.83 0.49 -22.05
CA ASP A 111 5.67 -0.71 -22.09
C ASP A 111 6.16 -1.02 -23.52
N ASN A 112 6.96 -2.08 -23.67
CA ASN A 112 7.51 -2.51 -24.97
C ASN A 112 6.45 -2.89 -26.01
N ASP A 113 5.26 -3.33 -25.56
CA ASP A 113 4.15 -3.71 -26.44
C ASP A 113 3.29 -2.48 -26.83
N GLY A 114 3.63 -1.30 -26.30
CA GLY A 114 2.95 -0.03 -26.56
C GLY A 114 1.71 0.21 -25.71
N ASN A 115 1.43 -0.64 -24.71
CA ASN A 115 0.29 -0.46 -23.81
C ASN A 115 0.47 0.80 -22.96
N ASP A 116 -0.64 1.42 -22.55
CA ASP A 116 -0.61 2.50 -21.56
C ASP A 116 -0.42 1.95 -20.13
N ILE A 117 0.57 2.52 -19.43
CA ILE A 117 0.95 2.22 -18.05
C ILE A 117 1.12 3.50 -17.21
N SER A 118 0.49 4.58 -17.66
CA SER A 118 0.39 5.89 -16.98
C SER A 118 0.05 5.76 -15.49
N ILE A 119 0.91 6.31 -14.63
CA ILE A 119 0.87 6.08 -13.17
C ILE A 119 -0.41 6.64 -12.54
N GLU A 120 -0.76 7.90 -12.84
CA GLU A 120 -1.95 8.55 -12.26
C GLU A 120 -3.22 7.94 -12.82
N THR A 121 -3.23 7.65 -14.13
CA THR A 121 -4.30 6.94 -14.82
C THR A 121 -4.63 5.61 -14.14
N ASP A 122 -3.63 4.74 -13.92
CA ASP A 122 -3.79 3.47 -13.19
C ASP A 122 -4.31 3.69 -11.77
N TRP A 123 -3.63 4.56 -10.99
CA TRP A 123 -3.95 4.83 -9.58
C TRP A 123 -5.35 5.43 -9.38
N SER A 124 -5.82 6.29 -10.29
CA SER A 124 -7.03 7.13 -10.11
C SER A 124 -8.34 6.36 -9.89
N SER A 125 -8.40 5.08 -10.29
CA SER A 125 -9.57 4.20 -10.14
C SER A 125 -9.43 3.17 -9.01
N THR A 126 -8.35 3.23 -8.24
CA THR A 126 -8.11 2.33 -7.11
C THR A 126 -8.88 2.75 -5.86
N MET A 127 -9.02 1.83 -4.90
CA MET A 127 -9.53 2.17 -3.56
C MET A 127 -8.64 3.20 -2.85
N MET A 128 -7.33 3.22 -3.10
CA MET A 128 -6.41 4.21 -2.53
C MET A 128 -6.76 5.65 -2.97
N ALA A 129 -6.95 5.89 -4.26
CA ALA A 129 -7.38 7.20 -4.79
C ALA A 129 -8.79 7.61 -4.34
N ASN A 130 -9.63 6.62 -4.03
CA ASN A 130 -11.05 6.81 -3.72
C ASN A 130 -11.40 6.50 -2.25
N ALA A 131 -10.42 6.39 -1.35
CA ALA A 131 -10.62 6.02 0.06
C ALA A 131 -11.55 7.00 0.78
N ALA A 132 -11.34 8.30 0.55
CA ALA A 132 -12.20 9.40 1.01
C ALA A 132 -13.59 9.46 0.32
N ARG A 133 -13.83 8.62 -0.68
CA ARG A 133 -15.07 8.58 -1.47
C ARG A 133 -15.92 7.33 -1.25
N ASP A 134 -15.36 6.25 -0.71
CA ASP A 134 -16.09 5.03 -0.40
C ASP A 134 -17.37 5.34 0.42
N PRO A 135 -18.57 5.04 -0.10
CA PRO A 135 -19.81 5.24 0.62
C PRO A 135 -19.95 4.33 1.85
N PHE A 136 -19.31 3.15 1.88
CA PHE A 136 -19.38 2.24 3.02
C PHE A 136 -18.54 2.76 4.19
N TRP A 137 -17.28 3.12 3.97
CA TRP A 137 -16.43 3.80 4.96
C TRP A 137 -17.12 5.06 5.51
N LYS A 138 -17.67 5.92 4.65
CA LYS A 138 -18.43 7.10 5.11
C LYS A 138 -19.59 6.74 6.02
N ALA A 139 -20.43 5.79 5.62
CA ALA A 139 -21.59 5.36 6.41
C ALA A 139 -21.18 4.72 7.76
N LYS A 140 -20.08 3.93 7.77
CA LYS A 140 -19.56 3.32 9.00
C LYS A 140 -19.00 4.37 9.96
N VAL A 141 -18.16 5.28 9.49
CA VAL A 141 -17.59 6.35 10.35
C VAL A 141 -18.67 7.34 10.79
N GLU A 142 -19.70 7.58 9.98
CA GLU A 142 -20.89 8.34 10.40
C GLU A 142 -21.67 7.61 11.50
N GLN A 143 -21.90 6.29 11.35
CA GLN A 143 -22.55 5.47 12.37
C GLN A 143 -21.79 5.52 13.70
N GLU A 144 -20.48 5.30 13.71
CA GLU A 144 -19.66 5.40 14.93
C GLU A 144 -19.72 6.81 15.55
N THR A 145 -19.72 7.85 14.72
CA THR A 145 -19.85 9.25 15.17
C THR A 145 -21.22 9.53 15.79
N GLN A 146 -22.30 8.89 15.32
CA GLN A 146 -23.65 9.01 15.87
C GLN A 146 -23.85 8.18 17.15
N LEU A 147 -23.22 7.01 17.26
CA LEU A 147 -23.23 6.17 18.47
C LEU A 147 -22.36 6.75 19.60
N HIS A 148 -21.26 7.42 19.24
CA HIS A 148 -20.26 7.94 20.17
C HIS A 148 -19.93 9.43 19.93
N PRO A 149 -20.92 10.34 19.99
CA PRO A 149 -20.74 11.76 19.65
C PRO A 149 -19.74 12.49 20.56
N GLN A 150 -19.49 11.99 21.77
CA GLN A 150 -18.44 12.47 22.68
C GLN A 150 -17.01 12.14 22.21
N HIS A 151 -16.85 11.15 21.31
CA HIS A 151 -15.57 10.71 20.77
C HIS A 151 -15.38 11.08 19.28
N LYS A 152 -16.29 11.86 18.70
CA LYS A 152 -16.33 12.24 17.28
C LYS A 152 -14.98 12.73 16.71
N ASP A 153 -14.21 13.48 17.50
CA ASP A 153 -12.95 14.09 17.06
C ASP A 153 -11.79 13.07 17.07
N LEU A 154 -11.83 12.10 18.00
CA LEU A 154 -10.94 10.92 18.00
C LEU A 154 -11.27 9.99 16.83
N ILE A 155 -12.55 9.75 16.56
CA ILE A 155 -13.02 8.96 15.42
C ILE A 155 -12.58 9.62 14.10
N ALA A 156 -12.80 10.94 13.96
CA ALA A 156 -12.37 11.69 12.79
C ALA A 156 -10.85 11.61 12.57
N ASP A 157 -10.02 11.82 13.59
CA ASP A 157 -8.57 11.68 13.47
C ASP A 157 -8.16 10.25 13.07
N LYS A 158 -8.64 9.25 13.83
CA LYS A 158 -8.28 7.85 13.65
C LYS A 158 -8.66 7.27 12.28
N CYS A 159 -9.80 7.68 11.72
CA CYS A 159 -10.21 7.24 10.38
C CYS A 159 -9.56 8.07 9.26
N THR A 160 -9.30 9.37 9.46
CA THR A 160 -8.71 10.23 8.41
C THR A 160 -7.23 9.99 8.18
N VAL A 161 -6.47 9.47 9.16
CA VAL A 161 -5.04 9.16 8.98
C VAL A 161 -4.76 8.09 7.92
N CYS A 162 -5.73 7.23 7.59
CA CYS A 162 -5.62 6.27 6.48
C CYS A 162 -6.43 6.69 5.24
N HIS A 163 -7.65 7.22 5.40
CA HIS A 163 -8.56 7.48 4.26
C HIS A 163 -8.52 8.92 3.72
N MET A 164 -8.05 9.89 4.50
CA MET A 164 -7.85 11.31 4.10
C MET A 164 -6.46 11.84 4.50
N PRO A 165 -5.38 11.07 4.27
CA PRO A 165 -4.10 11.23 4.95
C PRO A 165 -3.41 12.57 4.71
N LEU A 166 -3.55 13.17 3.52
CA LEU A 166 -2.96 14.49 3.22
C LEU A 166 -3.58 15.60 4.08
N ALA A 167 -4.91 15.58 4.26
CA ALA A 167 -5.62 16.55 5.09
C ALA A 167 -5.40 16.29 6.59
N ASN A 168 -5.32 15.03 7.01
CA ASN A 168 -4.96 14.66 8.38
C ASN A 168 -3.56 15.23 8.74
N VAL A 169 -2.55 14.98 7.90
CA VAL A 169 -1.18 15.46 8.14
C VAL A 169 -1.08 16.99 8.11
N GLU A 170 -1.71 17.70 7.16
CA GLU A 170 -1.70 19.17 7.16
C GLU A 170 -2.44 19.76 8.38
N SER A 171 -3.53 19.13 8.82
CA SER A 171 -4.26 19.55 10.03
C SER A 171 -3.36 19.43 11.26
N HIS A 172 -2.72 18.28 11.48
CA HIS A 172 -1.78 18.10 12.60
C HIS A 172 -0.56 19.03 12.51
N LYS A 173 0.03 19.21 11.33
CA LYS A 173 1.15 20.15 11.13
C LYS A 173 0.75 21.63 11.26
N ALA A 174 -0.55 21.95 11.21
CA ALA A 174 -1.12 23.24 11.55
C ALA A 174 -1.60 23.34 13.02
N ASN A 175 -1.38 22.32 13.86
CA ASN A 175 -1.89 22.17 15.23
C ASN A 175 -3.44 22.23 15.32
N LYS A 176 -4.13 21.69 14.32
CA LYS A 176 -5.60 21.56 14.26
C LYS A 176 -6.02 20.09 14.35
N SER A 177 -7.02 19.78 15.17
CA SER A 177 -7.65 18.45 15.18
C SER A 177 -8.43 18.21 13.88
N PRO A 178 -8.28 17.04 13.22
CA PRO A 178 -9.11 16.65 12.09
C PRO A 178 -10.61 16.63 12.43
N LYS A 179 -11.44 17.00 11.46
CA LYS A 179 -12.90 16.86 11.50
C LYS A 179 -13.36 16.22 10.21
N LEU A 180 -14.30 15.28 10.26
CA LEU A 180 -14.81 14.62 9.06
C LEU A 180 -16.08 15.29 8.50
N PHE A 181 -17.13 15.36 9.32
CA PHE A 181 -18.46 15.85 8.94
C PHE A 181 -18.68 17.34 9.27
N GLY A 182 -19.82 17.91 8.86
CA GLY A 182 -20.24 19.27 9.21
C GLY A 182 -19.39 20.35 8.55
N ASP A 183 -18.54 21.02 9.34
CA ASP A 183 -17.54 21.98 8.85
C ASP A 183 -16.19 21.34 8.48
N GLY A 184 -16.07 20.01 8.64
CA GLY A 184 -14.85 19.23 8.39
C GLY A 184 -14.57 18.86 6.92
N PHE A 185 -13.68 17.89 6.75
CA PHE A 185 -13.02 17.51 5.49
C PHE A 185 -13.95 17.05 4.35
N LEU A 186 -15.20 16.63 4.63
CA LEU A 186 -16.20 16.32 3.59
C LEU A 186 -16.91 17.57 3.03
N ASN A 187 -16.74 18.74 3.64
CA ASN A 187 -17.38 19.97 3.21
C ASN A 187 -16.57 20.65 2.09
N ALA A 188 -17.20 20.88 0.93
CA ALA A 188 -16.58 21.53 -0.23
C ALA A 188 -16.00 22.94 0.04
N LYS A 189 -16.36 23.58 1.16
CA LYS A 189 -15.88 24.91 1.57
C LYS A 189 -14.71 24.85 2.57
N HIS A 190 -14.26 23.68 2.98
CA HIS A 190 -13.14 23.52 3.91
C HIS A 190 -11.79 23.56 3.14
N ASP A 191 -10.82 24.33 3.60
CA ASP A 191 -9.54 24.56 2.88
C ASP A 191 -8.80 23.25 2.52
N LEU A 192 -8.87 22.23 3.39
CA LEU A 192 -8.24 20.92 3.17
C LEU A 192 -9.14 19.91 2.44
N PHE A 193 -10.32 20.30 1.96
CA PHE A 193 -11.20 19.44 1.17
C PHE A 193 -10.49 18.79 -0.03
N PRO A 194 -9.63 19.47 -0.82
CA PRO A 194 -8.98 18.84 -1.97
C PRO A 194 -7.96 17.77 -1.58
N LEU A 195 -7.27 17.99 -0.45
CA LEU A 195 -6.30 17.06 0.13
C LEU A 195 -7.02 15.82 0.68
N ALA A 196 -8.13 16.01 1.39
CA ALA A 196 -8.98 14.93 1.87
C ALA A 196 -9.53 14.11 0.69
N MET A 197 -10.06 14.81 -0.32
CA MET A 197 -10.56 14.24 -1.57
C MET A 197 -9.46 13.77 -2.54
N SER A 198 -8.22 13.61 -2.08
CA SER A 198 -7.17 12.90 -2.83
C SER A 198 -6.89 11.49 -2.31
N GLY A 199 -7.48 11.11 -1.16
CA GLY A 199 -7.24 9.79 -0.55
C GLY A 199 -5.77 9.53 -0.28
N VAL A 200 -5.34 8.28 -0.51
CA VAL A 200 -3.94 7.84 -0.44
C VAL A 200 -3.26 8.23 -1.77
N SER A 201 -2.82 9.49 -1.85
CA SER A 201 -2.23 10.10 -3.06
C SER A 201 -0.71 9.94 -3.17
N CYS A 202 -0.19 10.18 -4.38
CA CYS A 202 1.23 10.05 -4.74
C CYS A 202 2.16 10.70 -3.71
N THR A 203 1.84 11.94 -3.32
CA THR A 203 2.63 12.75 -2.39
C THR A 203 2.51 12.33 -0.92
N LEU A 204 1.65 11.37 -0.57
CA LEU A 204 1.74 10.69 0.71
C LEU A 204 2.77 9.56 0.64
N CYS A 205 2.51 8.53 -0.18
CA CYS A 205 3.32 7.30 -0.18
C CYS A 205 4.79 7.57 -0.49
N HIS A 206 5.06 8.54 -1.38
CA HIS A 206 6.42 8.97 -1.68
C HIS A 206 7.02 9.95 -0.66
N GLN A 207 6.28 10.47 0.33
CA GLN A 207 6.86 11.27 1.44
C GLN A 207 6.95 10.52 2.77
N ILE A 208 6.44 9.29 2.87
CA ILE A 208 6.70 8.43 4.02
C ILE A 208 8.22 8.26 4.12
N LYS A 209 8.77 8.59 5.29
CA LYS A 209 10.20 8.51 5.59
C LYS A 209 10.63 7.07 5.86
N ASP A 210 11.85 6.77 5.43
CA ASP A 210 12.65 5.64 5.91
C ASP A 210 12.96 5.81 7.42
N ASP A 211 12.06 5.34 8.29
CA ASP A 211 12.15 5.43 9.76
C ASP A 211 12.05 4.03 10.40
N PRO A 212 12.80 3.75 11.49
CA PRO A 212 12.69 2.49 12.23
C PRO A 212 11.31 2.18 12.82
N SER A 213 10.34 3.11 12.78
CA SER A 213 8.95 2.81 13.14
C SER A 213 8.23 1.91 12.14
N LEU A 214 8.62 1.89 10.86
CA LEU A 214 7.93 1.13 9.82
C LEU A 214 8.01 -0.38 10.08
N GLY A 215 6.88 -1.09 10.02
CA GLY A 215 6.81 -2.51 10.39
C GLY A 215 6.86 -2.77 11.90
N THR A 216 6.55 -1.76 12.74
CA THR A 216 6.49 -1.89 14.20
C THR A 216 5.22 -1.28 14.77
N LEU A 217 4.89 -1.63 16.01
CA LEU A 217 3.79 -1.07 16.79
C LEU A 217 3.73 0.48 16.76
N LYS A 218 4.88 1.16 16.70
CA LYS A 218 4.93 2.62 16.57
C LYS A 218 4.38 3.09 15.21
N GLY A 219 4.81 2.46 14.11
CA GLY A 219 4.47 2.86 12.73
C GLY A 219 3.10 2.40 12.25
N PHE A 220 2.54 1.34 12.85
CA PHE A 220 1.21 0.81 12.51
C PHE A 220 0.09 1.85 12.65
N SER A 221 -0.99 1.66 11.89
CA SER A 221 -2.30 2.31 12.10
C SER A 221 -2.28 3.85 12.03
N GLY A 222 -1.55 4.40 11.07
CA GLY A 222 -1.33 5.84 10.82
C GLY A 222 0.03 6.37 11.29
N GLY A 223 0.88 5.55 11.90
CA GLY A 223 2.15 5.97 12.53
C GLY A 223 3.32 6.26 11.57
N TYR A 224 3.06 6.49 10.28
CA TYR A 224 4.09 6.90 9.31
C TYR A 224 4.61 8.32 9.63
N LEU A 225 5.85 8.62 9.19
CA LEU A 225 6.42 9.96 9.36
C LEU A 225 6.54 10.66 8.00
N ILE A 226 5.96 11.86 7.90
CA ILE A 226 6.12 12.78 6.76
C ILE A 226 7.08 13.90 7.21
N GLU A 227 8.24 14.04 6.57
CA GLU A 227 9.21 15.09 6.92
C GLU A 227 8.61 16.50 6.77
N THR A 228 9.12 17.46 7.54
CA THR A 228 8.89 18.90 7.30
C THR A 228 10.22 19.49 6.87
N PHE A 229 10.19 20.34 5.85
CA PHE A 229 11.37 20.98 5.28
C PHE A 229 11.20 22.50 5.37
N ASP A 230 12.25 23.20 5.81
CA ASP A 230 12.23 24.66 5.97
C ASP A 230 12.40 25.39 4.63
N GLU A 231 12.75 24.66 3.57
CA GLU A 231 12.87 25.11 2.18
C GLU A 231 12.18 24.11 1.26
N GLU A 232 11.38 24.59 0.30
CA GLU A 232 10.62 23.72 -0.61
C GLU A 232 11.52 22.86 -1.51
N SER A 233 12.68 23.38 -1.91
CA SER A 233 13.69 22.66 -2.70
C SER A 233 14.22 21.40 -2.02
N ARG A 234 14.19 21.34 -0.68
CA ARG A 234 14.61 20.18 0.12
C ARG A 234 13.52 19.12 0.28
N ARG A 235 12.27 19.37 -0.14
CA ARG A 235 11.19 18.35 -0.12
C ARG A 235 11.59 17.15 -0.97
N LYS A 236 11.42 15.94 -0.44
CA LYS A 236 11.83 14.69 -1.10
C LYS A 236 10.62 13.86 -1.47
N LEU A 237 10.63 13.25 -2.66
CA LEU A 237 9.78 12.09 -2.96
C LEU A 237 10.66 10.85 -3.10
N TYR A 238 10.43 9.84 -2.27
CA TYR A 238 11.17 8.59 -2.23
C TYR A 238 10.73 7.62 -3.34
N GLY A 239 11.68 7.09 -4.11
CA GLY A 239 11.45 6.11 -5.17
C GLY A 239 12.42 4.93 -5.11
N PRO A 240 12.12 3.82 -5.81
CA PRO A 240 12.90 2.57 -5.71
C PRO A 240 14.25 2.61 -6.43
N TYR A 241 14.58 3.71 -7.12
CA TYR A 241 15.76 3.82 -7.98
C TYR A 241 16.82 4.71 -7.34
N MET A 242 17.99 4.13 -7.00
CA MET A 242 19.11 4.90 -6.42
C MET A 242 19.69 5.93 -7.40
N ASN A 243 19.68 5.62 -8.70
CA ASN A 243 20.19 6.50 -9.76
C ASN A 243 19.00 7.13 -10.49
N VAL A 244 18.64 8.36 -10.11
CA VAL A 244 17.50 9.12 -10.65
C VAL A 244 17.88 10.58 -10.92
N ASP A 245 17.41 11.13 -12.03
CA ASP A 245 17.64 12.53 -12.40
C ASP A 245 16.80 13.45 -11.51
N THR A 246 17.44 14.30 -10.72
CA THR A 246 16.75 15.17 -9.75
C THR A 246 16.17 16.44 -10.38
N VAL A 247 16.92 17.07 -11.28
CA VAL A 247 16.64 18.39 -11.85
C VAL A 247 15.28 18.50 -12.55
N PRO A 248 14.83 17.54 -13.40
CA PRO A 248 13.56 17.70 -14.12
C PRO A 248 12.35 17.84 -13.18
N MET A 249 12.30 17.01 -12.14
CA MET A 249 11.21 16.96 -11.18
C MET A 249 11.31 18.08 -10.13
N LEU A 250 12.53 18.44 -9.71
CA LEU A 250 12.76 19.59 -8.84
C LEU A 250 12.28 20.89 -9.51
N ASN A 251 12.58 21.07 -10.80
CA ASN A 251 12.18 22.25 -11.56
C ASN A 251 10.68 22.26 -11.91
N ALA A 252 10.08 21.09 -12.15
CA ALA A 252 8.67 20.99 -12.54
C ALA A 252 7.71 21.21 -11.36
N ILE A 253 8.00 20.59 -10.19
CA ILE A 253 7.04 20.51 -9.08
C ILE A 253 7.63 20.84 -7.70
N GLY A 254 8.91 21.22 -7.61
CA GLY A 254 9.54 21.58 -6.33
C GLY A 254 9.69 20.40 -5.36
N PHE A 255 10.05 19.22 -5.88
CA PHE A 255 10.42 18.03 -5.10
C PHE A 255 11.66 17.35 -5.68
N THR A 256 12.61 16.96 -4.82
CA THR A 256 13.79 16.17 -5.19
C THR A 256 13.45 14.66 -5.15
N PRO A 257 13.45 13.93 -6.29
CA PRO A 257 13.31 12.48 -6.26
C PRO A 257 14.53 11.85 -5.58
N THR A 258 14.29 10.97 -4.62
CA THR A 258 15.32 10.39 -3.75
C THR A 258 15.23 8.87 -3.78
N GLY A 259 16.31 8.19 -4.17
CA GLY A 259 16.35 6.73 -4.11
C GLY A 259 16.37 6.21 -2.67
N SER A 260 15.45 5.30 -2.33
CA SER A 260 15.52 4.51 -1.08
C SER A 260 14.87 3.13 -1.25
N LYS A 261 15.26 2.19 -0.38
CA LYS A 261 14.82 0.78 -0.42
C LYS A 261 13.44 0.55 0.21
N HIS A 262 13.13 1.26 1.30
CA HIS A 262 11.93 1.03 2.13
C HIS A 262 10.62 1.10 1.32
N VAL A 263 10.56 1.89 0.24
CA VAL A 263 9.37 1.98 -0.63
C VAL A 263 9.04 0.66 -1.36
N THR A 264 9.95 -0.31 -1.37
CA THR A 264 9.74 -1.68 -1.90
C THR A 264 9.55 -2.74 -0.82
N GLU A 265 9.65 -2.36 0.46
CA GLU A 265 9.46 -3.23 1.63
C GLU A 265 8.00 -3.20 2.13
N ALA A 266 7.47 -4.35 2.56
CA ALA A 266 6.13 -4.47 3.12
C ALA A 266 5.87 -3.56 4.34
N LYS A 267 6.94 -3.16 5.04
CA LYS A 267 6.91 -2.23 6.16
C LYS A 267 6.31 -0.86 5.79
N LEU A 268 6.44 -0.40 4.55
CA LEU A 268 5.76 0.82 4.08
C LEU A 268 4.24 0.65 4.19
N CYS A 269 3.73 -0.46 3.65
CA CYS A 269 2.31 -0.81 3.63
C CYS A 269 1.74 -0.98 5.04
N SER A 270 2.52 -1.56 5.97
CA SER A 270 2.12 -1.77 7.38
C SER A 270 1.69 -0.52 8.13
N SER A 271 2.05 0.67 7.65
CA SER A 271 1.63 1.93 8.26
C SER A 271 0.12 2.17 8.16
N CYS A 272 -0.54 1.63 7.14
CA CYS A 272 -2.00 1.62 6.99
C CYS A 272 -2.55 0.20 7.19
N HIS A 273 -1.95 -0.80 6.53
CA HIS A 273 -2.37 -2.22 6.50
C HIS A 273 -1.94 -3.00 7.76
N ASN A 274 -2.08 -2.38 8.92
CA ASN A 274 -2.02 -2.99 10.25
C ASN A 274 -2.73 -2.03 11.22
N VAL A 275 -4.05 -2.20 11.36
CA VAL A 275 -4.95 -1.29 12.10
C VAL A 275 -5.24 -1.87 13.47
N LEU A 276 -4.63 -1.26 14.49
CA LEU A 276 -4.91 -1.50 15.89
C LEU A 276 -5.72 -0.31 16.43
N THR A 277 -6.79 -0.57 17.17
CA THR A 277 -7.73 0.43 17.69
C THR A 277 -8.00 0.29 19.19
N ALA A 278 -8.23 1.43 19.84
CA ALA A 278 -8.94 1.45 21.11
C ALA A 278 -10.44 1.50 20.80
N TYR A 279 -11.23 0.76 21.56
CA TYR A 279 -12.68 0.69 21.46
C TYR A 279 -13.34 1.47 22.61
N VAL A 280 -14.67 1.54 22.63
CA VAL A 280 -15.46 2.19 23.68
C VAL A 280 -16.07 1.10 24.57
N ASP A 281 -15.88 1.18 25.89
CA ASP A 281 -16.51 0.24 26.83
C ASP A 281 -17.98 0.58 27.13
N GLU A 282 -18.65 -0.31 27.88
CA GLU A 282 -20.05 -0.15 28.33
C GLU A 282 -20.31 1.15 29.12
N LYS A 283 -19.26 1.82 29.62
CA LYS A 283 -19.32 3.07 30.39
C LYS A 283 -19.00 4.29 29.52
N GLY A 284 -18.82 4.10 28.22
CA GLY A 284 -18.47 5.15 27.27
C GLY A 284 -16.99 5.55 27.29
N ALA A 285 -16.11 4.80 27.96
CA ALA A 285 -14.69 5.12 28.07
C ALA A 285 -13.87 4.45 26.95
N VAL A 286 -12.98 5.23 26.31
CA VAL A 286 -12.04 4.71 25.32
C VAL A 286 -10.99 3.83 26.01
N VAL A 287 -10.92 2.55 25.65
CA VAL A 287 -10.02 1.55 26.23
C VAL A 287 -9.46 0.60 25.17
N PRO A 288 -8.29 -0.03 25.40
CA PRO A 288 -7.35 0.26 26.47
C PRO A 288 -6.56 1.57 26.22
N LYS A 289 -5.71 1.96 27.17
CA LYS A 289 -4.95 3.23 27.11
C LYS A 289 -3.54 3.10 26.53
N LYS A 290 -3.12 1.88 26.20
CA LYS A 290 -1.79 1.52 25.69
C LYS A 290 -1.94 0.85 24.33
N LYS A 291 -1.07 1.17 23.37
CA LYS A 291 -1.17 0.65 21.99
C LYS A 291 -0.85 -0.85 21.93
N GLU A 292 -0.08 -1.33 22.89
CA GLU A 292 0.30 -2.72 23.13
C GLU A 292 -0.93 -3.61 23.43
N ASP A 293 -1.98 -3.02 24.01
CA ASP A 293 -3.21 -3.72 24.41
C ASP A 293 -4.36 -3.51 23.38
N TYR A 294 -4.15 -2.72 22.32
CA TYR A 294 -5.21 -2.33 21.36
C TYR A 294 -5.83 -3.54 20.63
N PHE A 295 -7.11 -3.41 20.28
CA PHE A 295 -7.83 -4.42 19.51
C PHE A 295 -7.26 -4.53 18.08
N PRO A 296 -6.96 -5.75 17.57
CA PRO A 296 -6.52 -5.98 16.20
C PRO A 296 -7.72 -5.93 15.25
N GLU A 297 -8.02 -4.75 14.73
CA GLU A 297 -9.10 -4.53 13.76
C GLU A 297 -8.73 -5.05 12.37
N GLN A 298 -7.48 -4.86 11.96
CA GLN A 298 -6.89 -5.42 10.73
C GLN A 298 -5.41 -5.74 11.00
N VAL A 299 -4.95 -6.97 10.76
CA VAL A 299 -3.57 -7.40 11.03
C VAL A 299 -2.86 -8.00 9.81
N THR A 300 -3.24 -7.52 8.62
CA THR A 300 -2.73 -7.92 7.29
C THR A 300 -1.20 -8.02 7.21
N PHE A 301 -0.47 -7.06 7.78
CA PHE A 301 0.99 -7.09 7.77
C PHE A 301 1.56 -8.14 8.71
N ASP A 302 1.02 -8.29 9.92
CA ASP A 302 1.49 -9.30 10.86
C ASP A 302 1.15 -10.72 10.37
N GLU A 303 -0.03 -10.94 9.79
CA GLU A 303 -0.42 -12.16 9.06
C GLU A 303 0.54 -12.47 7.90
N TRP A 304 0.85 -11.47 7.07
CA TRP A 304 1.84 -11.60 6.00
C TRP A 304 3.22 -11.97 6.57
N SER A 305 3.64 -11.37 7.69
CA SER A 305 4.94 -11.59 8.33
C SER A 305 5.12 -13.00 8.87
N ALA A 306 4.05 -13.62 9.37
CA ALA A 306 4.03 -15.02 9.82
C ALA A 306 3.93 -16.01 8.64
N SER A 307 3.46 -15.57 7.48
CA SER A 307 3.21 -16.42 6.33
C SER A 307 4.49 -16.84 5.56
N ARG A 308 4.34 -17.86 4.70
CA ARG A 308 5.37 -18.26 3.72
C ARG A 308 5.86 -17.13 2.80
N TYR A 309 5.06 -16.07 2.61
CA TYR A 309 5.42 -14.96 1.73
C TYR A 309 6.54 -14.10 2.34
N ALA A 310 6.56 -13.92 3.66
CA ALA A 310 7.67 -13.26 4.36
C ALA A 310 8.80 -14.24 4.73
N THR A 311 8.47 -15.48 5.10
CA THR A 311 9.41 -16.43 5.74
C THR A 311 10.17 -17.38 4.80
N SER A 312 9.81 -17.44 3.51
CA SER A 312 10.52 -18.30 2.54
C SER A 312 11.91 -17.77 2.16
N THR A 313 12.71 -18.61 1.49
CA THR A 313 14.05 -18.24 0.97
C THR A 313 14.04 -17.18 -0.13
N SER A 314 12.85 -16.77 -0.62
CA SER A 314 12.68 -15.65 -1.54
C SER A 314 11.48 -14.79 -1.12
N PRO A 315 11.64 -13.92 -0.10
CA PRO A 315 10.54 -13.15 0.46
C PRO A 315 9.83 -12.24 -0.55
N GLN A 316 8.51 -12.22 -0.49
CA GLN A 316 7.61 -11.50 -1.39
C GLN A 316 6.91 -10.39 -0.60
N SER A 317 7.36 -9.14 -0.77
CA SER A 317 6.72 -7.97 -0.15
C SER A 317 5.35 -7.68 -0.75
N CYS A 318 4.53 -6.87 -0.07
CA CYS A 318 3.23 -6.41 -0.58
C CYS A 318 3.34 -5.86 -2.02
N GLN A 319 4.39 -5.07 -2.28
CA GLN A 319 4.68 -4.50 -3.59
C GLN A 319 4.97 -5.56 -4.67
N TRP A 320 5.53 -6.73 -4.33
CA TRP A 320 5.79 -7.80 -5.31
C TRP A 320 4.50 -8.33 -5.94
N CYS A 321 3.42 -8.46 -5.16
CA CYS A 321 2.14 -8.97 -5.63
C CYS A 321 1.18 -7.87 -6.11
N HIS A 322 1.11 -6.74 -5.38
CA HIS A 322 0.12 -5.68 -5.63
C HIS A 322 0.62 -4.56 -6.55
N MET A 323 1.93 -4.42 -6.76
CA MET A 323 2.54 -3.51 -7.73
C MET A 323 3.29 -4.32 -8.81
N ALA A 324 2.53 -5.03 -9.65
CA ALA A 324 3.05 -5.94 -10.67
C ALA A 324 4.23 -5.32 -11.45
N ARG A 325 5.36 -6.02 -11.48
CA ARG A 325 6.60 -5.49 -12.07
C ARG A 325 6.62 -5.65 -13.59
N ILE A 326 6.96 -4.57 -14.27
CA ILE A 326 7.16 -4.48 -15.72
C ILE A 326 8.62 -4.08 -15.97
N SER A 327 9.27 -4.72 -16.94
CA SER A 327 10.64 -4.40 -17.37
C SER A 327 10.63 -3.47 -18.60
N GLN A 328 11.78 -2.86 -18.87
CA GLN A 328 12.00 -1.92 -19.98
C GLN A 328 11.07 -0.69 -20.01
N VAL A 329 10.52 -0.29 -18.86
CA VAL A 329 9.61 0.87 -18.76
C VAL A 329 10.36 2.17 -18.49
N LYS A 330 10.05 3.24 -19.21
CA LYS A 330 10.42 4.61 -18.80
C LYS A 330 9.57 5.06 -17.61
N ILE A 331 10.21 5.63 -16.59
CA ILE A 331 9.53 6.14 -15.38
C ILE A 331 8.83 7.49 -15.59
N SER A 332 9.08 8.13 -16.73
CA SER A 332 8.54 9.43 -17.13
C SER A 332 8.60 9.53 -18.65
N ASP A 333 7.60 10.17 -19.28
CA ASP A 333 7.54 10.35 -20.74
C ASP A 333 8.63 11.31 -21.23
N GLY A 334 8.96 12.32 -20.40
CA GLY A 334 10.08 13.23 -20.61
C GLY A 334 10.97 13.41 -19.36
N PRO A 335 12.18 13.99 -19.50
CA PRO A 335 12.80 14.38 -20.77
C PRO A 335 13.30 13.18 -21.61
N PRO A 336 13.68 13.37 -22.90
CA PRO A 336 13.93 12.27 -23.82
C PRO A 336 15.02 11.28 -23.39
N TRP A 337 16.01 11.74 -22.62
CA TRP A 337 17.14 10.95 -22.13
C TRP A 337 16.81 10.03 -20.94
N ILE A 338 15.61 10.09 -20.38
CA ILE A 338 15.17 9.16 -19.32
C ILE A 338 15.20 7.73 -19.83
N GLN A 339 16.07 6.92 -19.21
CA GLN A 339 16.28 5.51 -19.53
C GLN A 339 15.17 4.62 -18.97
N THR A 340 15.02 3.46 -19.59
CA THR A 340 14.12 2.40 -19.12
C THR A 340 14.60 1.76 -17.81
N ARG A 341 13.71 1.04 -17.13
CA ARG A 341 13.98 0.34 -15.86
C ARG A 341 13.45 -1.08 -15.91
N GLU A 342 14.18 -2.03 -15.33
CA GLU A 342 13.79 -3.45 -15.26
C GLU A 342 12.67 -3.76 -14.25
N THR A 343 12.39 -2.83 -13.34
CA THR A 343 11.54 -3.08 -12.16
C THR A 343 10.55 -1.94 -11.90
N PHE A 344 9.77 -1.56 -12.90
CA PHE A 344 8.66 -0.62 -12.74
C PHE A 344 7.45 -1.30 -12.08
N GLY A 345 7.03 -0.82 -10.90
CA GLY A 345 5.83 -1.33 -10.23
C GLY A 345 4.57 -0.63 -10.74
N ARG A 346 3.62 -1.38 -11.30
CA ARG A 346 2.36 -0.83 -11.83
C ARG A 346 1.40 -0.41 -10.71
N HIS A 347 0.84 0.81 -10.77
CA HIS A 347 0.10 1.45 -9.67
C HIS A 347 -1.41 1.15 -9.65
N VAL A 348 -1.83 -0.07 -10.00
CA VAL A 348 -3.27 -0.48 -10.02
C VAL A 348 -3.74 -1.02 -8.65
N PHE A 349 -2.83 -1.29 -7.71
CA PHE A 349 -3.11 -1.62 -6.29
C PHE A 349 -4.32 -2.56 -6.07
N VAL A 350 -4.40 -3.65 -6.84
CA VAL A 350 -5.56 -4.54 -6.85
C VAL A 350 -5.70 -5.33 -5.54
N GLY A 351 -6.93 -5.50 -5.07
CA GLY A 351 -7.26 -6.22 -3.84
C GLY A 351 -8.36 -7.26 -4.05
N GLY A 352 -9.17 -7.53 -3.02
CA GLY A 352 -10.29 -8.50 -3.12
C GLY A 352 -11.60 -7.94 -3.67
N ASN A 353 -11.85 -6.63 -3.54
CA ASN A 353 -13.19 -6.07 -3.62
C ASN A 353 -13.59 -5.57 -5.03
N THR A 354 -14.02 -6.47 -5.91
CA THR A 354 -14.61 -6.08 -7.22
C THR A 354 -15.97 -5.37 -7.08
N PHE A 355 -16.69 -5.59 -5.97
CA PHE A 355 -18.04 -5.08 -5.76
C PHE A 355 -18.05 -3.57 -5.45
N MET A 356 -17.18 -3.09 -4.56
CA MET A 356 -17.08 -1.65 -4.27
C MET A 356 -16.54 -0.87 -5.48
N LEU A 357 -15.59 -1.44 -6.23
CA LEU A 357 -15.14 -0.84 -7.50
C LEU A 357 -16.30 -0.71 -8.52
N GLN A 358 -17.23 -1.66 -8.56
CA GLN A 358 -18.43 -1.59 -9.39
C GLN A 358 -19.41 -0.51 -8.88
N ILE A 359 -19.68 -0.43 -7.57
CA ILE A 359 -20.46 0.67 -6.97
C ILE A 359 -19.85 2.03 -7.32
N MET A 360 -18.52 2.18 -7.15
CA MET A 360 -17.79 3.41 -7.45
C MET A 360 -17.89 3.79 -8.93
N LYS A 361 -17.79 2.81 -9.84
CA LYS A 361 -17.98 3.01 -11.29
C LYS A 361 -19.39 3.53 -11.60
N ASP A 362 -20.40 2.81 -11.15
CA ASP A 362 -21.80 3.05 -11.52
C ASP A 362 -22.38 4.32 -10.88
N ASN A 363 -21.79 4.77 -9.77
CA ASN A 363 -22.21 5.97 -9.02
C ASN A 363 -21.16 7.10 -9.07
N LYS A 364 -20.21 7.09 -10.01
CA LYS A 364 -19.03 7.97 -9.98
C LYS A 364 -19.35 9.46 -9.80
N ASP A 365 -20.37 9.97 -10.51
CA ASP A 365 -20.77 11.37 -10.45
C ASP A 365 -21.48 11.73 -9.13
N LEU A 366 -22.23 10.79 -8.55
CA LEU A 366 -22.82 10.91 -7.21
C LEU A 366 -21.75 10.88 -6.10
N LEU A 367 -20.64 10.15 -6.31
CA LEU A 367 -19.55 10.02 -5.35
C LEU A 367 -18.44 11.08 -5.51
N GLY A 368 -18.56 12.00 -6.47
CA GLY A 368 -17.54 13.01 -6.76
C GLY A 368 -16.24 12.44 -7.35
N ILE A 369 -16.31 11.24 -7.92
CA ILE A 369 -15.20 10.51 -8.56
C ILE A 369 -14.97 11.06 -9.98
N GLN A 370 -13.70 11.13 -10.40
CA GLN A 370 -13.31 11.64 -11.72
C GLN A 370 -12.66 10.61 -12.64
N SER A 371 -12.21 9.45 -12.13
CA SER A 371 -11.58 8.43 -12.97
C SER A 371 -12.59 7.71 -13.85
N ASN A 372 -12.13 7.30 -15.04
CA ASN A 372 -12.86 6.41 -15.95
C ASN A 372 -12.23 5.00 -16.01
N GLN A 373 -11.12 4.75 -15.30
CA GLN A 373 -10.33 3.51 -15.44
C GLN A 373 -10.86 2.31 -14.63
N PHE A 374 -12.06 2.39 -14.06
CA PHE A 374 -12.63 1.31 -13.25
C PHE A 374 -12.74 -0.02 -14.00
N ASP A 375 -13.00 -0.04 -15.32
CA ASP A 375 -13.03 -1.30 -16.08
C ASP A 375 -11.65 -2.00 -16.13
N LEU A 376 -10.56 -1.25 -16.22
CA LEU A 376 -9.20 -1.78 -16.10
C LEU A 376 -8.96 -2.36 -14.71
N THR A 377 -9.26 -1.59 -13.66
CA THR A 377 -9.00 -1.99 -12.27
C THR A 377 -9.89 -3.15 -11.82
N ILE A 378 -11.17 -3.18 -12.21
CA ILE A 378 -12.08 -4.32 -11.98
C ILE A 378 -11.56 -5.56 -12.72
N THR A 379 -11.08 -5.43 -13.97
CA THR A 379 -10.51 -6.54 -14.73
C THR A 379 -9.24 -7.08 -14.07
N LYS A 380 -8.31 -6.20 -13.67
CA LYS A 380 -7.07 -6.59 -12.96
C LYS A 380 -7.34 -7.17 -11.57
N THR A 381 -8.38 -6.73 -10.89
CA THR A 381 -8.88 -7.31 -9.64
C THR A 381 -9.44 -8.73 -9.86
N LYS A 382 -10.25 -8.94 -10.90
CA LYS A 382 -10.74 -10.28 -11.31
C LYS A 382 -9.59 -11.23 -11.69
N GLU A 383 -8.58 -10.73 -12.40
CA GLU A 383 -7.35 -11.50 -12.67
C GLU A 383 -6.59 -11.86 -11.40
N MET A 384 -6.47 -10.94 -10.43
CA MET A 384 -5.81 -11.21 -9.15
C MET A 384 -6.54 -12.29 -8.36
N LEU A 385 -7.86 -12.17 -8.22
CA LEU A 385 -8.70 -13.18 -7.56
C LEU A 385 -8.56 -14.56 -8.23
N LYS A 386 -8.54 -14.62 -9.56
CA LYS A 386 -8.31 -15.88 -10.29
C LYS A 386 -6.92 -16.46 -10.07
N ARG A 387 -5.87 -15.62 -9.95
CA ARG A 387 -4.50 -16.07 -9.59
C ARG A 387 -4.39 -16.50 -8.12
N ALA A 388 -5.23 -15.98 -7.23
CA ALA A 388 -5.27 -16.34 -5.82
C ALA A 388 -6.13 -17.59 -5.51
N GLN A 389 -6.87 -18.13 -6.50
CA GLN A 389 -7.71 -19.31 -6.32
C GLN A 389 -6.88 -20.54 -5.91
N GLY A 390 -7.18 -21.12 -4.74
CA GLY A 390 -6.40 -22.22 -4.15
C GLY A 390 -5.13 -21.78 -3.42
N GLY A 391 -4.89 -20.47 -3.30
CA GLY A 391 -3.84 -19.88 -2.46
C GLY A 391 -4.40 -19.22 -1.19
N VAL A 392 -3.55 -18.45 -0.52
CA VAL A 392 -3.94 -17.58 0.61
C VAL A 392 -4.21 -16.18 0.08
N LEU A 393 -5.32 -15.58 0.50
CA LEU A 393 -5.67 -14.18 0.27
C LEU A 393 -5.81 -13.50 1.63
N PHE A 394 -4.94 -12.54 1.92
CA PHE A 394 -5.10 -11.63 3.05
C PHE A 394 -6.21 -10.63 2.72
N ILE A 395 -7.12 -10.38 3.66
CA ILE A 395 -8.28 -9.51 3.46
C ILE A 395 -8.18 -8.35 4.45
N ASP A 396 -7.66 -7.23 3.95
CA ASP A 396 -7.41 -6.02 4.74
C ASP A 396 -8.71 -5.30 5.13
N GLU A 397 -9.66 -5.18 4.21
CA GLU A 397 -11.00 -4.65 4.46
C GLU A 397 -12.08 -5.69 4.10
N ALA A 398 -12.78 -6.23 5.10
CA ALA A 398 -13.82 -7.24 4.94
C ALA A 398 -15.24 -6.62 4.93
N TYR A 399 -15.76 -6.33 3.73
CA TYR A 399 -17.07 -5.68 3.53
C TYR A 399 -18.25 -6.67 3.65
N TYR A 400 -18.69 -6.98 4.88
CA TYR A 400 -19.92 -7.73 5.11
C TYR A 400 -21.18 -6.87 4.91
N LEU A 401 -21.55 -6.63 3.65
CA LEU A 401 -22.88 -6.18 3.26
C LEU A 401 -23.86 -7.36 3.23
N TYR A 402 -23.99 -8.06 4.37
CA TYR A 402 -24.97 -9.12 4.51
C TYR A 402 -26.37 -8.54 4.65
N LYS A 403 -27.28 -9.03 3.81
CA LYS A 403 -28.72 -8.91 4.01
C LYS A 403 -29.28 -10.33 4.07
N PRO A 404 -29.98 -10.71 5.15
CA PRO A 404 -30.75 -11.96 5.19
C PRO A 404 -31.81 -12.02 4.08
#